data_AF-A0A814F7V9-F1
#
_entry.id   AF-A0A814F7V9-F1
#
_cell.length_a   1.000
_cell.length_b   1.000
_cell.length_c   1.000
_cell.angle_alpha   90.00
_cell.angle_beta   90.00
_cell.angle_gamma   90.00
#
_symmetry.space_group_name_H-M   'P 1'
#
loop_
_entity.id
_entity.type
_entity.pdbx_description
1 polymer ?
#
loop_
_entity_poly.entity_id
_entity_poly.type
_entity_poly.pdbx_seq_one_letter_code
_entity_poly.pdbx_strand_id
1 'polypeptide(L)'
;SIFRDHQLIRAWLQTVDNHGGIYRYRWGDAPIHTLALTQFLPRQDIVRLRYFGYMHQREYVCAYGTRGEACRKQVESFIKDQNVKYLEYDDGCFPSPFWNPLCRYYRDIRL
;
A
#
# COMPACT_ATOMS: atom_id res chain seq x y z
N SER A 1 -20.30 1.13 0.07
CA SER A 1 -18.83 0.95 0.14
C SER A 1 -18.49 -0.39 -0.49
N ILE A 2 -17.41 -0.48 -1.26
CA ILE A 2 -17.04 -1.72 -1.96
C ILE A 2 -16.92 -2.94 -1.02
N PHE A 3 -16.49 -2.73 0.22
CA PHE A 3 -16.42 -3.77 1.25
C PHE A 3 -17.77 -4.25 1.77
N ARG A 4 -18.82 -3.42 1.64
CA ARG A 4 -20.19 -3.76 2.02
C ARG A 4 -20.99 -4.31 0.86
N ASP A 5 -20.80 -3.79 -0.35
CA ASP A 5 -21.73 -4.03 -1.46
C ASP A 5 -21.25 -5.17 -2.37
N HIS A 6 -19.94 -5.46 -2.41
CA HIS A 6 -19.36 -6.52 -3.24
C HIS A 6 -19.44 -7.89 -2.55
N GLN A 7 -20.24 -8.81 -3.09
CA GLN A 7 -20.54 -10.10 -2.46
C GLN A 7 -19.30 -10.95 -2.16
N LEU A 8 -18.35 -11.04 -3.10
CA LEU A 8 -17.13 -11.83 -2.90
C LEU A 8 -16.21 -11.24 -1.82
N ILE A 9 -16.16 -9.91 -1.72
CA ILE A 9 -15.33 -9.23 -0.71
C ILE A 9 -15.96 -9.47 0.68
N ARG A 10 -17.29 -9.38 0.81
CA ARG A 10 -17.97 -9.73 2.06
C ARG A 10 -17.70 -11.17 2.49
N ALA A 11 -17.79 -12.12 1.57
CA ALA A 11 -17.53 -13.54 1.85
C ALA A 11 -16.07 -13.79 2.30
N TRP A 12 -15.13 -13.09 1.67
CA TRP A 12 -13.73 -13.09 2.10
C TRP A 12 -13.55 -12.54 3.52
N LEU A 13 -14.12 -11.39 3.82
CA LEU A 13 -14.03 -10.80 5.16
C LEU A 13 -14.62 -11.71 6.24
N GLN A 14 -15.75 -12.36 5.95
CA GLN A 14 -16.35 -13.33 6.86
C GLN A 14 -15.48 -14.59 7.04
N THR A 15 -14.78 -15.03 5.99
CA THR A 15 -13.82 -16.13 6.08
C THR A 15 -12.62 -15.77 6.97
N VAL A 16 -12.08 -14.56 6.81
CA VAL A 16 -10.98 -14.04 7.61
C VAL A 16 -11.37 -13.93 9.09
N ASP A 17 -12.57 -13.43 9.37
CA ASP A 17 -13.10 -13.33 10.73
C ASP A 17 -13.30 -14.70 11.37
N ASN A 18 -13.95 -15.64 10.68
CA ASN A 18 -14.17 -17.01 11.15
C ASN A 18 -12.86 -17.77 11.42
N HIS A 19 -11.79 -17.48 10.66
CA HIS A 19 -10.48 -18.07 10.91
C HIS A 19 -9.87 -17.62 12.26
N GLY A 20 -10.24 -16.41 12.74
CA GLY A 20 -9.73 -15.84 13.99
C GLY A 20 -8.28 -15.37 13.93
N GLY A 21 -7.71 -15.23 12.73
CA GLY A 21 -6.30 -14.86 12.55
C GLY A 21 -5.97 -13.43 12.98
N ILE A 22 -6.96 -12.53 12.97
CA ILE A 22 -6.83 -11.16 13.50
C ILE A 22 -6.40 -11.22 14.97
N TYR A 23 -7.07 -12.04 15.79
CA TYR A 23 -6.82 -12.14 17.23
C TYR A 23 -5.64 -13.05 17.57
N ARG A 24 -5.45 -14.15 16.82
CA ARG A 24 -4.41 -15.15 17.13
C ARG A 24 -3.04 -14.79 16.56
N TYR A 25 -3.00 -14.13 15.41
CA TYR A 25 -1.78 -13.96 14.62
C TYR A 25 -1.53 -12.51 14.17
N ARG A 26 -2.31 -11.54 14.68
CA ARG A 26 -2.16 -10.11 14.38
C ARG A 26 -2.23 -9.83 12.86
N TRP A 27 -3.18 -10.46 12.18
CA TRP A 27 -3.48 -10.09 10.80
C TRP A 27 -4.00 -8.65 10.75
N GLY A 28 -3.22 -7.76 10.13
CA GLY A 28 -3.58 -6.34 9.97
C GLY A 28 -4.64 -6.14 8.89
N ASP A 29 -5.35 -5.02 8.96
CA ASP A 29 -6.35 -4.63 7.98
C ASP A 29 -5.74 -4.38 6.59
N ALA A 30 -4.56 -3.75 6.52
CA ALA A 30 -3.87 -3.48 5.26
C ALA A 30 -3.68 -4.74 4.39
N PRO A 31 -3.05 -5.85 4.86
CA PRO A 31 -2.94 -7.05 4.03
C PRO A 31 -4.29 -7.72 3.74
N ILE A 32 -5.27 -7.66 4.66
CA ILE A 32 -6.62 -8.21 4.44
C ILE A 32 -7.34 -7.47 3.30
N HIS A 33 -7.30 -6.13 3.32
CA HIS A 33 -7.88 -5.28 2.29
C HIS A 33 -7.13 -5.42 0.96
N THR A 34 -5.79 -5.43 0.97
CA THR A 34 -5.02 -5.63 -0.26
C THR A 34 -5.41 -6.93 -0.93
N LEU A 35 -5.44 -8.06 -0.21
CA LEU A 35 -5.85 -9.35 -0.78
C LEU A 35 -7.28 -9.32 -1.31
N ALA A 36 -8.22 -8.73 -0.57
CA ALA A 36 -9.61 -8.61 -1.02
C ALA A 36 -9.73 -7.86 -2.35
N LEU A 37 -9.11 -6.68 -2.43
CA LEU A 37 -9.21 -5.82 -3.61
C LEU A 37 -8.49 -6.44 -4.81
N THR A 38 -7.26 -6.95 -4.64
CA THR A 38 -6.49 -7.52 -5.75
C THR A 38 -7.05 -8.84 -6.28
N GLN A 39 -7.80 -9.58 -5.45
CA GLN A 39 -8.38 -10.86 -5.83
C GLN A 39 -9.76 -10.72 -6.50
N PHE A 40 -10.58 -9.79 -6.01
CA PHE A 40 -12.00 -9.72 -6.38
C PHE A 40 -12.37 -8.54 -7.26
N LEU A 41 -11.50 -7.54 -7.41
CA LEU A 41 -11.73 -6.43 -8.32
C LEU A 41 -10.87 -6.54 -9.57
N PRO A 42 -11.40 -6.10 -10.72
CA PRO A 42 -10.57 -5.97 -11.90
C PRO A 42 -9.54 -4.85 -11.66
N ARG A 43 -8.34 -5.03 -12.20
CA ARG A 43 -7.21 -4.15 -11.89
C ARG A 43 -7.45 -2.69 -12.26
N GLN A 44 -8.22 -2.42 -13.31
CA GLN A 44 -8.58 -1.07 -13.74
C GLN A 44 -9.43 -0.29 -12.73
N ASP A 45 -10.07 -0.96 -11.77
CA ASP A 45 -10.87 -0.32 -10.72
C ASP A 45 -10.01 0.09 -9.51
N ILE A 46 -8.71 -0.20 -9.53
CA ILE A 46 -7.76 0.13 -8.47
C ILE A 46 -6.80 1.19 -8.99
N VAL A 47 -6.77 2.34 -8.33
CA VAL A 47 -5.95 3.48 -8.76
C VAL A 47 -4.81 3.74 -7.77
N ARG A 48 -3.60 3.93 -8.30
CA ARG A 48 -2.46 4.45 -7.53
C ARG A 48 -2.44 5.98 -7.62
N LEU A 49 -2.62 6.67 -6.50
CA LEU A 49 -2.66 8.13 -6.41
C LEU A 49 -1.27 8.78 -6.52
N ARG A 50 -0.67 8.68 -7.71
CA ARG A 50 0.70 9.15 -8.00
C ARG A 50 0.88 10.67 -7.93
N TYR A 51 -0.18 11.45 -8.06
CA TYR A 51 -0.09 12.91 -8.09
C TYR A 51 -0.33 13.58 -6.74
N PHE A 52 -0.54 12.79 -5.69
CA PHE A 52 -0.75 13.26 -4.33
C PHE A 52 0.42 12.81 -3.45
N GLY A 53 1.07 13.77 -2.79
CA GLY A 53 2.07 13.46 -1.78
C GLY A 53 1.39 13.04 -0.48
N TYR A 54 1.92 12.01 0.19
CA TYR A 54 1.41 11.52 1.45
C TYR A 54 2.56 11.13 2.40
N MET A 55 2.36 11.35 3.69
CA MET A 55 3.31 10.96 4.73
C MET A 55 2.54 10.26 5.85
N HIS A 56 3.06 9.11 6.29
CA HIS A 56 2.64 8.44 7.50
C HIS A 56 3.87 8.08 8.32
N GLN A 57 4.05 8.75 9.46
CA GLN A 57 5.24 8.63 10.30
C GLN A 57 6.54 8.90 9.51
N ARG A 58 7.36 7.87 9.28
CA ARG A 58 8.65 7.92 8.58
C ARG A 58 8.56 7.38 7.15
N GLU A 59 7.35 7.09 6.68
CA GLU A 59 7.08 6.64 5.33
C GLU A 59 6.51 7.79 4.52
N TYR A 60 7.04 7.98 3.32
CA TYR A 60 6.72 9.12 2.46
C TYR A 60 6.48 8.64 1.04
N VAL A 61 5.44 9.19 0.42
CA VAL A 61 5.19 9.12 -1.02
C VAL A 61 5.20 10.54 -1.53
N CYS A 62 6.14 10.89 -2.39
CA CYS A 62 6.14 12.19 -3.08
C CYS A 62 5.32 12.08 -4.37
N ALA A 63 4.56 13.13 -4.68
CA ALA A 63 3.81 13.21 -5.94
C ALA A 63 4.75 13.16 -7.16
N TYR A 64 4.25 12.70 -8.32
CA TYR A 64 4.99 12.85 -9.58
C TYR A 64 4.96 14.31 -10.08
N GLY A 65 6.01 14.70 -10.81
CA GLY A 65 6.17 16.04 -11.39
C GLY A 65 7.05 16.98 -10.55
N THR A 66 7.09 18.26 -10.92
CA THR A 66 8.00 19.27 -10.34
C THR A 66 7.80 19.49 -8.84
N ARG A 67 6.56 19.41 -8.35
CA ARG A 67 6.24 19.45 -6.91
C ARG A 67 6.75 18.22 -6.15
N GLY A 68 6.93 17.10 -6.84
CA GLY A 68 7.53 15.88 -6.32
C GLY A 68 9.02 16.02 -5.99
N GLU A 69 9.76 16.71 -6.84
CA GLU A 69 11.21 16.89 -6.65
C GLU A 69 11.51 17.76 -5.42
N ALA A 70 10.71 18.80 -5.19
CA ALA A 70 10.79 19.61 -3.97
C ALA A 70 10.47 18.79 -2.72
N CYS A 71 9.46 17.92 -2.78
CA CYS A 71 9.12 16.98 -1.71
C CYS A 71 10.30 16.05 -1.38
N ARG A 72 10.93 15.43 -2.39
CA ARG A 72 12.09 14.53 -2.15
C ARG A 72 13.24 15.25 -1.44
N LYS A 73 13.58 16.47 -1.87
CA LYS A 73 14.63 17.28 -1.24
C LYS A 73 14.32 17.61 0.22
N GLN A 74 13.06 17.94 0.53
CA GLN A 74 12.61 18.21 1.91
C GLN A 74 12.60 16.95 2.78
N VAL A 75 12.18 15.81 2.22
CA VAL A 75 12.17 14.52 2.91
C VAL A 75 13.60 14.07 3.20
N GLU A 76 14.52 14.20 2.23
CA GLU A 76 15.94 13.91 2.44
C GLU A 76 16.57 14.74 3.58
N SER A 77 16.25 16.04 3.66
CA SER A 77 16.74 16.88 4.76
C SER A 77 16.15 16.47 6.11
N PHE A 78 14.84 16.21 6.17
CA PHE A 78 14.15 15.80 7.40
C PHE A 78 14.65 14.45 7.91
N ILE A 79 14.95 13.51 7.01
CA ILE A 79 15.40 12.16 7.37
C ILE A 79 16.85 12.13 7.83
N LYS A 80 17.72 12.95 7.21
CA LYS A 80 19.11 13.13 7.69
C LYS A 80 19.14 13.56 9.16
N ASP A 81 18.23 14.45 9.56
CA ASP A 81 18.15 14.94 10.94
C ASP A 81 17.67 13.88 11.94
N GLN A 82 16.98 12.83 11.48
CA GLN A 82 16.39 11.79 12.33
C GLN A 82 17.24 10.50 12.40
N ASN A 83 18.39 10.45 11.70
CA ASN A 83 19.24 9.25 11.55
C ASN A 83 18.43 8.00 11.13
N VAL A 84 17.42 8.18 10.28
CA VAL A 84 16.58 7.10 9.75
C VAL A 84 17.04 6.82 8.33
N LYS A 85 17.03 5.56 7.91
CA LYS A 85 17.29 5.23 6.51
C LYS A 85 16.04 5.60 5.70
N TYR A 86 16.14 6.58 4.79
CA TYR A 86 15.09 6.82 3.81
C TYR A 86 15.00 5.61 2.91
N LEU A 87 13.82 5.02 2.85
CA LEU A 87 13.53 3.92 1.97
C LEU A 87 12.63 4.45 0.87
N GLU A 88 13.25 4.90 -0.23
CA GLU A 88 12.54 5.38 -1.41
C GLU A 88 11.90 4.19 -2.14
N TYR A 89 10.79 3.68 -1.63
CA TYR A 89 9.98 2.70 -2.35
C TYR A 89 8.83 3.45 -2.98
N ASP A 90 9.04 3.87 -4.23
CA ASP A 90 7.98 4.44 -5.06
C ASP A 90 6.74 3.51 -5.05
N ASP A 91 6.96 2.19 -5.01
CA ASP A 91 5.92 1.17 -5.00
C ASP A 91 5.42 0.75 -3.60
N GLY A 92 5.91 1.37 -2.52
CA GLY A 92 5.56 1.04 -1.13
C GLY A 92 5.98 -0.37 -0.70
N CYS A 93 6.77 -1.06 -1.51
CA CYS A 93 7.19 -2.43 -1.24
C CYS A 93 8.58 -2.47 -0.64
N PHE A 94 8.67 -2.95 0.60
CA PHE A 94 9.95 -3.23 1.22
C PHE A 94 10.70 -4.30 0.38
N PRO A 95 11.99 -4.11 0.07
CA PRO A 95 12.82 -5.03 -0.68
C PRO A 95 13.03 -6.23 0.22
N SER A 96 12.19 -7.22 -0.04
CA SER A 96 12.30 -8.55 0.51
C SER A 96 13.15 -9.37 -0.44
N PRO A 97 14.05 -10.24 0.05
CA PRO A 97 14.70 -11.25 -0.78
C PRO A 97 13.68 -12.24 -1.37
N PHE A 98 12.45 -12.24 -0.86
CA PHE A 98 11.35 -13.08 -1.32
C PHE A 98 10.50 -12.36 -2.36
N TRP A 99 10.12 -13.10 -3.41
CA TRP A 99 9.21 -12.61 -4.42
C TRP A 99 7.83 -12.33 -3.82
N ASN A 100 7.42 -11.05 -3.80
CA ASN A 100 6.07 -10.65 -3.40
C ASN A 100 5.22 -10.38 -4.65
N PRO A 101 4.28 -11.27 -5.01
CA PRO A 101 3.41 -11.09 -6.18
C PRO A 101 2.60 -9.80 -6.13
N LEU A 102 2.21 -9.35 -4.93
CA LEU A 102 1.43 -8.13 -4.76
C LEU A 102 2.23 -6.88 -5.11
N CYS A 103 3.55 -6.90 -4.93
CA CYS A 103 4.43 -5.81 -5.36
C CYS A 103 4.49 -5.70 -6.88
N ARG A 104 4.54 -6.85 -7.58
CA ARG A 104 4.44 -6.85 -9.05
C ARG A 104 3.07 -6.34 -9.49
N TYR A 105 1.99 -6.85 -8.91
CA TYR A 105 0.64 -6.36 -9.18
C TYR A 105 0.54 -4.85 -9.01
N TYR A 106 1.04 -4.32 -7.89
CA TYR A 106 1.02 -2.89 -7.57
C TYR A 106 1.80 -2.02 -8.56
N ARG A 107 3.00 -2.46 -8.97
CA ARG A 107 3.79 -1.76 -10.01
C ARG A 107 3.05 -1.72 -11.34
N ASP A 108 2.36 -2.81 -11.64
CA ASP A 108 1.64 -2.96 -12.88
C ASP A 108 0.33 -2.16 -12.85
N ILE A 109 -0.22 -1.75 -11.69
CA ILE A 109 -1.34 -0.78 -11.63
C ILE A 109 -0.90 0.51 -12.35
N ARG A 110 -1.32 0.59 -13.61
CA ARG A 110 -1.15 1.72 -14.52
C ARG A 110 -2.40 2.56 -14.39
N LEU A 111 -2.21 3.86 -14.67
CA LEU A 111 -3.30 4.76 -14.99
C LEU A 111 -4.13 4.17 -16.14
#